data_AF-A0A948SRM0-F1
#
_entry.id   AF-A0A948SRM0-F1
#
_cell.length_a   1.000
_cell.length_b   1.000
_cell.length_c   1.000
_cell.angle_alpha   90.00
_cell.angle_beta   90.00
_cell.angle_gamma   90.00
#
_symmetry.space_group_name_H-M   'P 1'
#
loop_
_entity.id
_entity.type
_entity.pdbx_description
1 polymer ?
#
loop_
_entity_poly.entity_id
_entity_poly.type
_entity_poly.pdbx_seq_one_letter_code
_entity_poly.pdbx_strand_id
1 'polypeptide(L)'
;IKRWSTQWANSKQRELPEIDEVERLLRAGVPQQKGTVIAHGDYRLGNCLADLDNGRIAAVLDWELCTLGDPMADIGYLGVYWSDPGTPARRENDPSGLDGFPAYREMVDMYARKSGRDCDNIGYYVAFSSWRLAVISEGVYARYVHGAMGKQDFDPTPLRRGVELLVEAALGALTSGV
;
A
#
# COMPACT_ATOMS: atom_id res chain seq x y z
N ILE A 1 -5.48 -5.26 10.92
CA ILE A 1 -6.88 -5.56 10.53
C ILE A 1 -7.89 -4.82 11.42
N LYS A 2 -8.03 -5.14 12.72
CA LYS A 2 -9.05 -4.53 13.62
C LYS A 2 -9.16 -2.99 13.53
N ARG A 3 -8.04 -2.27 13.53
CA ARG A 3 -8.03 -0.80 13.42
C ARG A 3 -8.75 -0.32 12.14
N TRP A 4 -8.39 -0.90 11.01
CA TRP A 4 -8.89 -0.48 9.70
C TRP A 4 -10.31 -0.96 9.46
N SER A 5 -10.71 -2.14 9.97
CA SER A 5 -12.12 -2.57 9.93
C SER A 5 -13.02 -1.62 10.73
N THR A 6 -12.57 -1.15 11.90
CA THR A 6 -13.28 -0.12 12.67
C THR A 6 -13.35 1.21 11.92
N GLN A 7 -12.26 1.61 11.25
CA GLN A 7 -12.28 2.83 10.45
C GLN A 7 -13.26 2.73 9.28
N TRP A 8 -13.28 1.61 8.55
CA TRP A 8 -14.25 1.36 7.48
C TRP A 8 -15.70 1.48 7.98
N ALA A 9 -16.03 0.80 9.08
CA ALA A 9 -17.36 0.86 9.69
C ALA A 9 -17.79 2.30 10.06
N ASN A 10 -16.83 3.14 10.44
CA ASN A 10 -17.09 4.53 10.83
C ASN A 10 -17.14 5.51 9.66
N SER A 11 -16.54 5.19 8.50
CA SER A 11 -16.36 6.14 7.40
C SER A 11 -17.03 5.75 6.09
N LYS A 12 -17.48 4.49 5.91
CA LYS A 12 -18.06 4.04 4.64
C LYS A 12 -19.23 4.92 4.20
N GLN A 13 -19.23 5.29 2.92
CA GLN A 13 -20.34 6.04 2.30
C GLN A 13 -21.26 5.14 1.47
N ARG A 14 -20.83 3.89 1.23
CA ARG A 14 -21.56 2.87 0.50
C ARG A 14 -21.21 1.48 1.02
N GLU A 15 -22.07 0.52 0.72
CA GLU A 15 -21.71 -0.88 0.86
C GLU A 15 -20.75 -1.28 -0.26
N LEU A 16 -19.73 -2.05 0.09
CA LEU A 16 -18.77 -2.63 -0.84
C LEU A 16 -18.40 -4.03 -0.32
N PRO A 17 -19.20 -5.07 -0.65
CA PRO A 17 -19.03 -6.43 -0.09
C PRO A 17 -17.62 -7.01 -0.27
N GLU A 18 -16.91 -6.57 -1.30
CA GLU A 18 -15.55 -6.99 -1.60
C GLU A 18 -14.54 -6.52 -0.54
N ILE A 19 -14.77 -5.38 0.14
CA ILE A 19 -13.96 -4.95 1.30
C ILE A 19 -14.09 -5.95 2.45
N ASP A 20 -15.32 -6.41 2.72
CA ASP A 20 -15.62 -7.34 3.80
C ASP A 20 -15.05 -8.74 3.47
N GLU A 21 -15.10 -9.14 2.20
CA GLU A 21 -14.50 -10.40 1.74
C GLU A 21 -12.97 -10.39 1.85
N VAL A 22 -12.33 -9.29 1.43
CA VAL A 22 -10.88 -9.13 1.62
C VAL A 22 -10.53 -9.15 3.11
N GLU A 23 -11.30 -8.48 3.97
CA GLU A 23 -11.10 -8.55 5.42
C GLU A 23 -11.19 -9.99 5.94
N ARG A 24 -12.21 -10.75 5.51
CA ARG A 24 -12.41 -12.15 5.89
C ARG A 24 -11.20 -13.01 5.51
N LEU A 25 -10.72 -12.88 4.27
CA LEU A 25 -9.56 -13.61 3.76
C LEU A 25 -8.28 -13.22 4.50
N LEU A 26 -8.06 -11.92 4.74
CA LEU A 26 -6.90 -11.43 5.50
C LEU A 26 -6.90 -11.99 6.93
N ARG A 27 -8.05 -12.05 7.60
CA ARG A 27 -8.16 -12.61 8.96
C ARG A 27 -7.86 -14.11 8.99
N ALA A 28 -8.25 -14.84 7.95
CA ALA A 28 -7.99 -16.28 7.85
C ALA A 28 -6.53 -16.60 7.50
N GLY A 29 -5.84 -15.71 6.79
CA GLY A 29 -4.51 -15.96 6.22
C GLY A 29 -3.35 -15.23 6.89
N VAL A 30 -3.52 -14.67 8.11
CA VAL A 30 -2.46 -13.88 8.78
C VAL A 30 -1.16 -14.70 8.91
N PRO A 31 -0.05 -14.29 8.28
CA PRO A 31 1.23 -14.98 8.43
C PRO A 31 1.75 -14.88 9.86
N GLN A 32 2.54 -15.87 10.28
CA GLN A 32 3.23 -15.81 11.56
C GLN A 32 4.26 -14.67 11.52
N GLN A 33 4.13 -13.71 12.44
CA GLN A 33 5.09 -12.61 12.56
C GLN A 33 6.47 -13.12 12.99
N LYS A 34 7.50 -12.88 12.17
CA LYS A 34 8.90 -13.30 12.41
C LYS A 34 9.78 -12.10 12.79
N GLY A 35 9.46 -11.52 13.94
CA GLY A 35 10.19 -10.40 14.55
C GLY A 35 9.48 -9.05 14.44
N THR A 36 10.14 -8.02 14.96
CA THR A 36 9.59 -6.65 15.03
C THR A 36 10.69 -5.66 14.64
N VAL A 37 10.34 -4.70 13.77
CA VAL A 37 11.22 -3.61 13.35
C VAL A 37 10.49 -2.28 13.47
N ILE A 38 11.21 -1.18 13.27
CA ILE A 38 10.57 0.09 12.94
C ILE A 38 9.99 -0.06 11.53
N ALA A 39 8.67 0.00 11.43
CA ALA A 39 7.94 0.13 10.18
C ALA A 39 7.58 1.60 10.00
N HIS A 40 7.87 2.15 8.83
CA HIS A 40 7.58 3.53 8.47
C HIS A 40 6.07 3.75 8.31
N GLY A 41 5.35 2.78 7.74
CA GLY A 41 3.91 2.87 7.53
C GLY A 41 3.47 3.58 6.24
N ASP A 42 4.31 4.41 5.61
CA ASP A 42 4.11 5.03 4.28
C ASP A 42 5.42 4.96 3.47
N TYR A 43 6.13 3.83 3.51
CA TYR A 43 7.40 3.68 2.80
C TYR A 43 7.17 3.55 1.29
N ARG A 44 7.48 4.61 0.54
CA ARG A 44 7.37 4.69 -0.92
C ARG A 44 8.41 5.64 -1.48
N LEU A 45 8.75 5.51 -2.76
CA LEU A 45 9.76 6.34 -3.42
C LEU A 45 9.47 7.84 -3.31
N GLY A 46 8.19 8.23 -3.34
CA GLY A 46 7.78 9.63 -3.14
C GLY A 46 8.03 10.21 -1.74
N ASN A 47 8.44 9.40 -0.76
CA ASN A 47 8.87 9.84 0.58
C ASN A 47 10.39 9.69 0.76
N CYS A 48 11.14 9.42 -0.31
CA CYS A 48 12.59 9.32 -0.28
C CYS A 48 13.23 10.50 -1.03
N LEU A 49 14.28 11.07 -0.45
CA LEU A 49 15.18 11.98 -1.16
C LEU A 49 16.36 11.18 -1.69
N ALA A 50 16.66 11.32 -2.98
CA ALA A 50 17.82 10.71 -3.61
C ALA A 50 18.93 11.74 -3.84
N ASP A 51 20.17 11.33 -3.63
CA ASP A 51 21.36 12.03 -4.09
C ASP A 51 21.44 11.89 -5.62
N LEU A 52 21.48 13.03 -6.34
CA LEU A 52 21.47 13.03 -7.80
C LEU A 52 22.81 12.63 -8.43
N ASP A 53 23.91 12.71 -7.68
CA ASP A 53 25.24 12.38 -8.19
C ASP A 53 25.50 10.86 -8.13
N ASN A 54 24.95 10.17 -7.12
CA ASN A 54 25.24 8.75 -6.88
C ASN A 54 24.00 7.84 -6.75
N GLY A 55 22.79 8.39 -6.82
CA GLY A 55 21.53 7.64 -6.81
C GLY A 55 21.18 6.98 -5.47
N ARG A 56 21.90 7.28 -4.38
CA ARG A 56 21.59 6.74 -3.05
C ARG A 56 20.46 7.51 -2.39
N ILE A 57 19.68 6.81 -1.57
CA ILE A 57 18.70 7.45 -0.70
C ILE A 57 19.44 8.26 0.37
N ALA A 58 19.31 9.58 0.31
CA ALA A 58 19.89 10.54 1.23
C ALA A 58 19.05 10.72 2.50
N ALA A 59 17.72 10.66 2.37
CA ALA A 59 16.79 10.76 3.49
C ALA A 59 15.47 10.03 3.21
N VAL A 60 14.80 9.63 4.29
CA VAL A 60 13.44 9.10 4.28
C VAL A 60 12.57 10.04 5.13
N LEU A 61 11.48 10.54 4.56
CA LEU A 61 10.63 11.59 5.11
C LEU A 61 9.31 11.01 5.66
N ASP A 62 8.51 11.84 6.31
CA ASP A 62 7.11 11.53 6.65
C ASP A 62 6.91 10.31 7.59
N TRP A 63 7.55 10.36 8.76
CA TRP A 63 7.50 9.30 9.78
C TRP A 63 6.24 9.33 10.66
N GLU A 64 5.19 10.09 10.32
CA GLU A 64 4.04 10.27 11.21
C GLU A 64 3.22 8.98 11.44
N LEU A 65 3.32 8.02 10.52
CA LEU A 65 2.67 6.72 10.60
C LEU A 65 3.57 5.61 11.16
N CYS A 66 4.79 5.95 11.61
CA CYS A 66 5.75 4.95 12.02
C CYS A 66 5.31 4.21 13.29
N THR A 67 5.70 2.95 13.38
CA THR A 67 5.39 2.07 14.52
C THR A 67 6.40 0.95 14.62
N LEU A 68 6.38 0.21 15.72
CA LEU A 68 6.95 -1.13 15.78
C LEU A 68 5.97 -2.12 15.13
N GLY A 69 6.47 -2.97 14.21
CA GLY A 69 5.62 -3.91 13.48
C GLY A 69 6.39 -4.95 12.66
N ASP A 70 5.65 -5.72 11.87
CA ASP A 70 6.23 -6.69 10.93
C ASP A 70 6.92 -5.94 9.76
N PRO A 71 8.18 -6.25 9.42
CA PRO A 71 8.89 -5.61 8.31
C PRO A 71 8.18 -5.75 6.96
N MET A 72 7.45 -6.86 6.74
CA MET A 72 6.76 -7.11 5.48
C MET A 72 5.59 -6.14 5.26
N ALA A 73 5.12 -5.46 6.30
CA ALA A 73 4.10 -4.42 6.15
C ALA A 73 4.57 -3.28 5.23
N ASP A 74 5.82 -2.84 5.36
CA ASP A 74 6.36 -1.78 4.48
C ASP A 74 6.69 -2.31 3.09
N ILE A 75 7.21 -3.54 2.97
CA ILE A 75 7.54 -4.14 1.67
C ILE A 75 6.28 -4.43 0.85
N GLY A 76 5.21 -4.89 1.50
CA GLY A 76 3.90 -5.06 0.87
C GLY A 76 3.26 -3.74 0.50
N TYR A 77 3.42 -2.70 1.33
CA TYR A 77 2.91 -1.37 1.03
C TYR A 77 3.61 -0.72 -0.17
N LEU A 78 4.94 -0.86 -0.26
CA LEU A 78 5.72 -0.43 -1.41
C LEU A 78 5.20 -1.08 -2.71
N GLY A 79 4.82 -2.36 -2.65
CA GLY A 79 4.26 -3.10 -3.79
C GLY A 79 2.92 -2.58 -4.32
N VAL A 80 2.15 -1.83 -3.52
CA VAL A 80 0.90 -1.22 -4.00
C VAL A 80 1.18 -0.09 -5.00
N TYR A 81 2.33 0.57 -4.88
CA TYR A 81 2.73 1.67 -5.76
C TYR A 81 3.70 1.23 -6.86
N TRP A 82 4.47 0.16 -6.61
CA TRP A 82 5.45 -0.34 -7.57
C TRP A 82 4.80 -0.68 -8.91
N SER A 83 5.41 -0.18 -9.97
CA SER A 83 5.03 -0.46 -11.36
C SER A 83 6.21 -1.17 -12.00
N ASP A 84 5.99 -2.33 -12.59
CA ASP A 84 7.07 -3.07 -13.25
C ASP A 84 7.52 -2.30 -14.52
N PRO A 85 8.80 -2.42 -14.93
CA PRO A 85 9.28 -1.77 -16.14
C PRO A 85 8.40 -2.04 -17.36
N GLY A 86 8.04 -0.98 -18.08
CA GLY A 86 7.14 -1.06 -19.24
C GLY A 86 5.64 -1.11 -18.90
N THR A 87 5.26 -1.03 -17.62
CA THR A 87 3.86 -0.89 -17.19
C THR A 87 3.52 0.57 -16.84
N PRO A 88 2.26 1.02 -17.04
CA PRO A 88 1.85 2.36 -16.64
C PRO A 88 2.00 2.57 -15.13
N ALA A 89 2.52 3.73 -14.73
CA ALA A 89 2.66 4.07 -13.31
C ALA A 89 1.30 4.13 -12.60
N ARG A 90 1.20 3.51 -11.42
CA ARG A 90 -0.02 3.54 -10.59
C ARG A 90 -0.28 4.91 -9.94
N ARG A 91 0.76 5.73 -9.81
CA ARG A 91 0.67 7.13 -9.36
C ARG A 91 1.49 8.02 -10.28
N GLU A 92 1.01 9.25 -10.44
CA GLU A 92 1.80 10.31 -11.04
C GLU A 92 3.09 10.50 -10.22
N ASN A 93 4.23 10.56 -10.91
CA ASN A 93 5.59 10.70 -10.36
C ASN A 93 6.16 9.46 -9.63
N ASP A 94 5.62 8.25 -9.82
CA ASP A 94 6.33 7.04 -9.42
C ASP A 94 7.35 6.62 -10.49
N PRO A 95 8.67 6.59 -10.19
CA PRO A 95 9.69 6.26 -11.17
C PRO A 95 9.90 4.75 -11.35
N SER A 96 9.26 3.88 -10.55
CA SER A 96 9.54 2.43 -10.56
C SER A 96 9.29 1.72 -11.89
N GLY A 97 8.41 2.27 -12.74
CA GLY A 97 8.14 1.74 -14.08
C GLY A 97 9.14 2.16 -15.16
N LEU A 98 10.12 3.01 -14.84
CA LEU A 98 11.16 3.47 -15.77
C LEU A 98 12.22 2.39 -15.99
N ASP A 99 12.85 2.40 -17.17
CA ASP A 99 13.97 1.52 -17.48
C ASP A 99 15.10 1.68 -16.44
N GLY A 100 15.64 0.54 -15.98
CA GLY A 100 16.69 0.47 -14.96
C GLY A 100 16.20 0.17 -13.54
N PHE A 101 14.90 0.33 -13.27
CA PHE A 101 14.30 -0.21 -12.04
C PHE A 101 14.07 -1.72 -12.16
N PRO A 102 14.18 -2.48 -11.05
CA PRO A 102 13.81 -3.89 -11.03
C PRO A 102 12.28 -4.05 -11.06
N ALA A 103 11.81 -5.19 -11.55
CA ALA A 103 10.44 -5.62 -11.29
C ALA A 103 10.21 -5.78 -9.77
N TYR A 104 8.97 -5.66 -9.31
CA TYR A 104 8.65 -5.72 -7.88
C TYR A 104 9.14 -7.03 -7.24
N ARG A 105 8.98 -8.16 -7.95
CA ARG A 105 9.47 -9.46 -7.47
C ARG A 105 10.99 -9.48 -7.29
N GLU A 106 11.72 -8.91 -8.23
CA GLU A 106 13.19 -8.82 -8.14
C GLU A 106 13.62 -7.93 -6.97
N MET A 107 12.90 -6.83 -6.71
CA MET A 107 13.12 -5.97 -5.54
C MET A 107 12.89 -6.73 -4.23
N VAL A 108 11.81 -7.51 -4.13
CA VAL A 108 11.53 -8.38 -2.97
C VAL A 108 12.65 -9.40 -2.78
N ASP A 109 13.14 -10.02 -3.85
CA ASP A 109 14.23 -10.99 -3.78
C ASP A 109 15.55 -10.34 -3.33
N MET A 110 15.83 -9.11 -3.78
CA MET A 110 16.97 -8.33 -3.30
C MET A 110 16.86 -8.03 -1.80
N TYR A 111 15.67 -7.67 -1.33
CA TYR A 111 15.40 -7.47 0.10
C TYR A 111 15.63 -8.77 0.88
N ALA A 112 15.02 -9.87 0.45
CA ALA A 112 15.14 -11.18 1.10
C ALA A 112 16.60 -11.62 1.25
N ARG A 113 17.41 -11.50 0.18
CA ARG A 113 18.85 -11.81 0.20
C ARG A 113 19.63 -10.93 1.18
N LYS A 114 19.33 -9.63 1.21
CA LYS A 114 20.07 -8.67 2.05
C LYS A 114 19.70 -8.76 3.53
N SER A 115 18.42 -9.01 3.84
CA SER A 115 17.93 -9.07 5.21
C SER A 115 17.94 -10.48 5.81
N GLY A 116 18.08 -11.52 4.99
CA GLY A 116 17.93 -12.92 5.41
C GLY A 116 16.50 -13.28 5.82
N ARG A 117 15.50 -12.53 5.34
CA ARG A 117 14.09 -12.69 5.72
C ARG A 117 13.33 -13.49 4.68
N ASP A 118 12.46 -14.35 5.16
CA ASP A 118 11.45 -15.05 4.36
C ASP A 118 10.38 -14.04 3.90
N CYS A 119 10.19 -13.97 2.58
CA CYS A 119 9.25 -13.07 1.91
C CYS A 119 8.20 -13.86 1.09
N ASP A 120 8.01 -15.15 1.34
CA ASP A 120 7.16 -16.03 0.52
C ASP A 120 5.69 -15.58 0.55
N ASN A 121 5.26 -15.01 1.67
CA ASN A 121 3.89 -14.51 1.87
C ASN A 121 3.72 -13.04 1.49
N ILE A 122 4.59 -12.46 0.65
CA ILE A 122 4.54 -11.02 0.35
C ILE A 122 3.19 -10.59 -0.26
N GLY A 123 2.53 -11.45 -1.05
CA GLY A 123 1.19 -11.20 -1.59
C GLY A 123 0.13 -10.93 -0.51
N TYR A 124 0.22 -11.57 0.65
CA TYR A 124 -0.64 -11.25 1.80
C TYR A 124 -0.45 -9.79 2.24
N TYR A 125 0.79 -9.32 2.29
CA TYR A 125 1.10 -7.97 2.74
C TYR A 125 0.76 -6.90 1.69
N VAL A 126 0.88 -7.23 0.39
CA VAL A 126 0.34 -6.40 -0.69
C VAL A 126 -1.17 -6.31 -0.57
N ALA A 127 -1.87 -7.44 -0.39
CA ALA A 127 -3.32 -7.47 -0.21
C ALA A 127 -3.78 -6.66 1.01
N PHE A 128 -3.12 -6.85 2.15
CA PHE A 128 -3.38 -6.08 3.37
C PHE A 128 -3.20 -4.57 3.13
N SER A 129 -2.15 -4.19 2.40
CA SER A 129 -1.83 -2.79 2.11
C SER A 129 -2.83 -2.16 1.14
N SER A 130 -3.22 -2.88 0.08
CA SER A 130 -4.25 -2.46 -0.86
C SER A 130 -5.60 -2.28 -0.16
N TRP A 131 -6.02 -3.24 0.65
CA TRP A 131 -7.23 -3.14 1.47
C TRP A 131 -7.19 -1.96 2.44
N ARG A 132 -6.05 -1.77 3.13
CA ARG A 132 -5.83 -0.64 4.03
C ARG A 132 -5.98 0.70 3.31
N LEU A 133 -5.38 0.82 2.13
CA LEU A 133 -5.46 2.03 1.30
C LEU A 133 -6.88 2.28 0.78
N ALA A 134 -7.64 1.23 0.46
CA ALA A 134 -9.04 1.35 0.07
C ALA A 134 -9.87 1.96 1.21
N VAL A 135 -9.69 1.47 2.44
CA VAL A 135 -10.33 2.01 3.65
C VAL A 135 -9.94 3.46 3.91
N ILE A 136 -8.65 3.81 3.79
CA ILE A 136 -8.16 5.19 3.94
C ILE A 136 -8.80 6.10 2.88
N SER A 137 -8.83 5.66 1.62
CA SER A 137 -9.33 6.43 0.49
C SER A 137 -10.84 6.68 0.62
N GLU A 138 -11.62 5.71 1.09
CA GLU A 138 -13.04 5.91 1.39
C GLU A 138 -13.22 6.92 2.54
N GLY A 139 -12.36 6.90 3.57
CA GLY A 139 -12.39 7.91 4.64
C GLY A 139 -12.03 9.32 4.16
N VAL A 140 -11.15 9.45 3.16
CA VAL A 140 -10.86 10.73 2.48
C VAL A 140 -12.09 11.18 1.69
N TYR A 141 -12.69 10.28 0.91
CA TYR A 141 -13.91 10.54 0.15
C TYR A 141 -15.06 11.00 1.08
N ALA A 142 -15.27 10.31 2.21
CA ALA A 142 -16.25 10.68 3.23
C ALA A 142 -16.06 12.11 3.75
N ARG A 143 -14.82 12.48 4.12
CA ARG A 143 -14.51 13.84 4.57
C ARG A 143 -14.78 14.88 3.49
N TYR A 144 -14.50 14.55 2.23
CA TYR A 144 -14.77 15.42 1.10
C TYR A 144 -16.28 15.67 0.92
N VAL A 145 -17.10 14.61 0.86
CA VAL A 145 -18.56 14.74 0.66
C VAL A 145 -19.26 15.43 1.82
N HIS A 146 -18.69 15.37 3.03
CA HIS A 146 -19.19 16.09 4.21
C HIS A 146 -18.64 17.53 4.34
N GLY A 147 -17.92 18.04 3.33
CA GLY A 147 -17.50 19.44 3.26
C GLY A 147 -16.29 19.81 4.13
N ALA A 148 -15.58 18.83 4.69
CA ALA A 148 -14.45 19.08 5.59
C ALA A 148 -13.21 19.68 4.87
N MET A 149 -13.14 19.60 3.54
CA MET A 149 -12.04 20.12 2.71
C MET A 149 -12.28 21.55 2.18
N GLY A 150 -13.41 22.18 2.52
CA GLY A 150 -13.82 23.49 1.98
C GLY A 150 -14.37 23.41 0.54
N LYS A 151 -14.65 24.57 -0.08
CA LYS A 151 -15.03 24.63 -1.51
C LYS A 151 -13.78 24.41 -2.35
N GLN A 152 -13.61 23.20 -2.88
CA GLN A 152 -12.62 22.90 -3.91
C GLN A 152 -13.34 22.53 -5.21
N ASP A 153 -12.80 22.94 -6.36
CA ASP A 153 -13.18 22.41 -7.67
C ASP A 153 -12.55 21.02 -7.86
N PHE A 154 -12.89 20.09 -6.97
CA PHE A 154 -12.39 18.73 -6.97
C PHE A 154 -13.52 17.75 -7.32
N ASP A 155 -13.35 16.98 -8.39
CA ASP A 155 -14.24 15.86 -8.69
C ASP A 155 -13.81 14.66 -7.82
N PRO A 156 -14.66 14.16 -6.90
CA PRO A 156 -14.31 13.03 -6.04
C PRO A 156 -14.51 11.67 -6.73
N THR A 157 -15.02 11.62 -7.96
CA THR A 157 -15.25 10.38 -8.71
C THR A 157 -13.99 9.52 -8.88
N PRO A 158 -12.80 10.07 -9.17
CA PRO A 158 -11.57 9.29 -9.23
C PRO A 158 -11.19 8.64 -7.88
N LEU A 159 -11.47 9.28 -6.74
CA LEU A 159 -11.24 8.66 -5.43
C LEU A 159 -12.13 7.43 -5.25
N ARG A 160 -13.39 7.53 -5.66
CA ARG A 160 -14.35 6.42 -5.61
C ARG A 160 -13.87 5.23 -6.42
N ARG A 161 -13.43 5.45 -7.66
CA ARG A 161 -12.89 4.39 -8.53
C ARG A 161 -11.58 3.82 -7.98
N GLY A 162 -10.74 4.64 -7.36
CA GLY A 162 -9.51 4.21 -6.71
C GLY A 162 -9.75 3.19 -5.60
N VAL A 163 -10.81 3.36 -4.80
CA VAL A 163 -11.21 2.38 -3.77
C VAL A 163 -11.49 1.01 -4.39
N GLU A 164 -12.25 0.95 -5.47
CA GLU A 164 -12.61 -0.31 -6.16
C GLU A 164 -11.38 -1.00 -6.73
N LEU A 165 -10.50 -0.25 -7.42
CA LEU A 165 -9.24 -0.77 -7.97
C LEU A 165 -8.32 -1.34 -6.89
N LEU A 166 -8.26 -0.71 -5.72
CA LEU A 166 -7.47 -1.21 -4.60
C LEU A 166 -8.04 -2.51 -4.02
N VAL A 167 -9.37 -2.67 -4.02
CA VAL A 167 -10.00 -3.91 -3.57
C VAL A 167 -9.79 -5.04 -4.59
N GLU A 168 -9.93 -4.76 -5.87
CA GLU A 168 -9.58 -5.69 -6.96
C GLU A 168 -8.12 -6.14 -6.84
N ALA A 169 -7.20 -5.21 -6.61
CA ALA A 169 -5.78 -5.51 -6.40
C ALA A 169 -5.54 -6.36 -5.14
N ALA A 170 -6.29 -6.12 -4.05
CA ALA A 170 -6.16 -6.90 -2.83
C ALA A 170 -6.60 -8.36 -3.03
N LEU A 171 -7.71 -8.58 -3.73
CA LEU A 171 -8.17 -9.93 -4.09
C LEU A 171 -7.17 -10.64 -5.00
N GLY A 172 -6.65 -9.93 -6.03
CA GLY A 172 -5.65 -10.49 -6.94
C GLY A 172 -4.36 -10.90 -6.24
N ALA A 173 -3.88 -10.10 -5.28
CA ALA A 173 -2.67 -10.42 -4.52
C ALA A 173 -2.85 -11.64 -3.59
N LEU A 174 -4.07 -11.87 -3.08
CA LEU A 174 -4.40 -13.07 -2.28
C LEU A 174 -4.45 -14.35 -3.13
N THR A 175 -4.76 -14.25 -4.43
CA THR A 175 -4.84 -15.40 -5.34
C THR A 175 -3.52 -15.73 -6.04
N SER A 176 -2.77 -14.70 -6.43
CA SER A 176 -1.58 -14.86 -7.30
C SER A 176 -0.26 -14.82 -6.54
N GLY A 177 -0.24 -14.35 -5.29
CA GLY A 177 0.96 -14.30 -4.45
C GLY A 177 1.88 -13.11 -4.70
N VAL A 178 1.87 -12.52 -5.91
CA VAL A 178 2.27 -11.15 -6.32
C VAL A 178 1.65 -10.90 -7.69
#